data_AF-K9UYY1-F1
#
_entry.id   AF-K9UYY1-F1
#
_cell.length_a   1.000
_cell.length_b   1.000
_cell.length_c   1.000
_cell.angle_alpha   90.00
_cell.angle_beta   90.00
_cell.angle_gamma   90.00
#
_symmetry.space_group_name_H-M   'P 1'
#
loop_
_entity.id
_entity.type
_entity.pdbx_description
1 polymer ?
#
loop_
_entity_poly.entity_id
_entity_poly.type
_entity_poly.pdbx_seq_one_letter_code
_entity_poly.pdbx_strand_id
1 'polypeptide(L)'
;MKLTAKSIALTALLAVSSGVTVFAASSQVSATIFQASPANSSKINSVISASPSIVGNWKGKIVAKGDDAATILEINVLPKPGSIKQGTWKFWGSNNNQDVVYQSGTLVATVNNNNVVLELKEQGQSMIKFQTKITNNKELSGESLDGNSQAKVLIYLNKTK
;
A
#
# COMPACT_ATOMS: atom_id res chain seq x y z
N MET A 1 -53.12 -9.42 -0.26
CA MET A 1 -51.95 -9.93 -1.02
C MET A 1 -51.12 -10.81 -0.09
N LYS A 2 -50.77 -12.03 -0.52
CA LYS A 2 -49.82 -12.94 0.15
C LYS A 2 -48.38 -12.43 -0.04
N LEU A 3 -47.51 -12.63 0.95
CA LEU A 3 -46.20 -13.32 0.82
C LEU A 3 -45.45 -13.27 2.17
N THR A 4 -45.50 -14.35 2.97
CA THR A 4 -44.43 -15.35 3.20
C THR A 4 -43.22 -14.88 4.01
N ALA A 5 -43.17 -15.33 5.27
CA ALA A 5 -42.02 -15.25 6.17
C ALA A 5 -40.93 -16.27 5.81
N LYS A 6 -39.65 -15.93 6.01
CA LYS A 6 -38.56 -16.89 6.27
C LYS A 6 -37.46 -16.28 7.14
N SER A 7 -37.42 -16.69 8.41
CA SER A 7 -36.23 -16.60 9.26
C SER A 7 -35.20 -17.63 8.81
N ILE A 8 -33.91 -17.28 8.86
CA ILE A 8 -32.82 -18.26 8.81
C ILE A 8 -31.98 -18.03 10.05
N ALA A 9 -32.13 -18.95 11.01
CA ALA A 9 -31.33 -19.01 12.21
C ALA A 9 -29.97 -19.66 11.91
N LEU A 10 -28.99 -19.13 12.62
CA LEU A 10 -27.59 -19.52 12.72
C LEU A 10 -27.44 -20.89 13.41
N THR A 11 -26.60 -21.79 12.90
CA THR A 11 -25.96 -22.81 13.75
C THR A 11 -24.64 -23.25 13.14
N ALA A 12 -23.54 -22.94 13.81
CA ALA A 12 -22.25 -23.60 13.62
C ALA A 12 -22.24 -24.90 14.45
N LEU A 13 -21.66 -25.99 13.94
CA LEU A 13 -21.18 -27.06 14.81
C LEU A 13 -19.86 -27.65 14.30
N LEU A 14 -18.91 -27.69 15.22
CA LEU A 14 -17.56 -28.22 15.12
C LEU A 14 -17.56 -29.76 15.16
N ALA A 15 -16.51 -30.35 14.56
CA ALA A 15 -15.70 -31.54 14.90
C ALA A 15 -16.34 -32.68 15.75
N VAL A 16 -16.01 -33.97 15.62
CA VAL A 16 -14.72 -34.68 15.52
C VAL A 16 -15.06 -36.14 15.14
N SER A 17 -14.12 -36.98 14.64
CA SER A 17 -13.68 -38.07 15.54
C SER A 17 -14.08 -39.52 15.19
N SER A 18 -13.30 -40.18 14.31
CA SER A 18 -12.84 -41.59 14.42
C SER A 18 -13.83 -42.78 14.46
N GLY A 19 -13.68 -43.64 13.43
CA GLY A 19 -13.51 -45.09 13.58
C GLY A 19 -14.76 -45.97 13.51
N VAL A 20 -14.85 -46.85 12.49
CA VAL A 20 -14.99 -48.32 12.59
C VAL A 20 -14.65 -48.92 11.21
N THR A 21 -13.79 -49.94 11.23
CA THR A 21 -13.40 -50.81 10.12
C THR A 21 -14.53 -51.77 9.74
N VAL A 22 -14.83 -51.92 8.44
CA VAL A 22 -15.48 -53.13 7.92
C VAL A 22 -14.78 -53.55 6.62
N PHE A 23 -14.13 -54.71 6.67
CA PHE A 23 -13.66 -55.46 5.51
C PHE A 23 -14.86 -56.16 4.86
N ALA A 24 -15.07 -55.93 3.56
CA ALA A 24 -15.83 -56.81 2.69
C ALA A 24 -15.21 -56.78 1.28
N ALA A 25 -15.15 -57.96 0.68
CA ALA A 25 -14.25 -58.32 -0.40
C ALA A 25 -14.74 -57.97 -1.82
N SER A 26 -13.75 -57.85 -2.70
CA SER A 26 -13.76 -58.09 -4.16
C SER A 26 -14.68 -57.25 -5.04
N SER A 27 -14.12 -56.16 -5.56
CA SER A 27 -14.24 -55.78 -6.97
C SER A 27 -12.92 -55.10 -7.36
N GLN A 28 -12.06 -55.82 -8.08
CA GLN A 28 -10.80 -55.28 -8.57
C GLN A 28 -11.08 -54.28 -9.68
N VAL A 29 -10.98 -52.99 -9.37
CA VAL A 29 -10.77 -51.96 -10.39
C VAL A 29 -9.27 -51.79 -10.49
N SER A 30 -8.68 -52.31 -11.57
CA SER A 30 -7.29 -52.01 -11.93
C SER A 30 -7.21 -50.54 -12.34
N ALA A 31 -6.86 -49.66 -11.41
CA ALA A 31 -6.36 -48.34 -11.73
C ALA A 31 -4.86 -48.47 -11.99
N THR A 32 -4.43 -48.20 -13.23
CA THR A 32 -3.01 -47.97 -13.53
C THR A 32 -2.52 -46.87 -12.59
N ILE A 33 -1.70 -47.23 -11.61
CA ILE A 33 -0.98 -46.27 -10.79
C ILE A 33 -0.01 -45.59 -11.74
N PHE A 34 -0.34 -44.38 -12.19
CA PHE A 34 0.71 -43.46 -12.61
C PHE A 34 1.62 -43.30 -11.40
N GLN A 35 2.79 -43.95 -11.44
CA GLN A 35 3.90 -43.57 -10.59
C GLN A 35 4.24 -42.13 -10.97
N ALA A 36 3.65 -41.17 -10.25
CA ALA A 36 4.18 -39.84 -10.20
C ALA A 36 5.62 -40.01 -9.68
N SER A 37 6.58 -39.79 -10.58
CA SER A 37 7.98 -39.54 -10.19
C SER A 37 7.96 -38.61 -8.99
N PRO A 38 8.80 -38.84 -7.96
CA PRO A 38 8.88 -37.94 -6.82
C PRO A 38 9.19 -36.55 -7.39
N ALA A 39 8.18 -35.68 -7.37
CA ALA A 39 8.33 -34.30 -7.76
C ALA A 39 9.35 -33.71 -6.80
N ASN A 40 10.53 -33.49 -7.34
CA ASN A 40 11.67 -32.90 -6.68
C ASN A 40 11.17 -31.66 -5.92
N SER A 41 11.24 -31.69 -4.59
CA SER A 41 10.78 -30.61 -3.69
C SER A 41 11.70 -29.38 -3.75
N SER A 42 12.33 -29.14 -4.89
CA SER A 42 13.26 -28.05 -5.11
C SER A 42 12.48 -26.81 -5.55
N LYS A 43 12.28 -25.93 -4.56
CA LYS A 43 12.16 -24.47 -4.71
C LYS A 43 10.85 -23.98 -5.35
N ILE A 44 9.78 -23.96 -4.55
CA ILE A 44 8.79 -22.88 -4.67
C ILE A 44 9.44 -21.60 -4.14
N ASN A 45 10.31 -20.98 -4.94
CA ASN A 45 10.73 -19.59 -4.73
C ASN A 45 9.68 -18.69 -5.37
N SER A 46 8.46 -18.68 -4.82
CA SER A 46 7.58 -17.53 -5.06
C SER A 46 8.15 -16.39 -4.23
N VAL A 47 8.99 -15.55 -4.85
CA VAL A 47 9.27 -14.23 -4.33
C VAL A 47 7.94 -13.49 -4.38
N ILE A 48 7.14 -13.58 -3.32
CA ILE A 48 5.96 -12.75 -3.13
C ILE A 48 6.51 -11.34 -2.91
N SER A 49 6.74 -10.62 -4.01
CA SER A 49 7.10 -9.22 -3.94
C SER A 49 5.90 -8.48 -3.34
N ALA A 50 6.06 -7.99 -2.12
CA ALA A 50 5.03 -7.19 -1.47
C ALA A 50 4.61 -6.05 -2.40
N SER A 51 3.30 -5.91 -2.62
CA SER A 51 2.77 -4.85 -3.47
C SER A 51 3.31 -3.48 -3.04
N PRO A 52 3.63 -2.58 -3.99
CA PRO A 52 4.12 -1.26 -3.69
C PRO A 52 3.24 -0.54 -2.66
N SER A 53 3.82 -0.05 -1.57
CA SER A 53 3.09 0.61 -0.48
C SER A 53 3.67 1.97 -0.14
N ILE A 54 2.80 2.98 -0.16
CA ILE A 54 3.10 4.36 0.23
C ILE A 54 3.23 4.53 1.76
N VAL A 55 2.77 3.55 2.55
CA VAL A 55 2.80 3.64 4.02
C VAL A 55 4.24 3.66 4.52
N GLY A 56 4.55 4.57 5.44
CA GLY A 56 5.88 4.73 6.03
C GLY A 56 6.34 6.19 6.04
N ASN A 57 7.59 6.38 6.48
CA ASN A 57 8.26 7.66 6.50
C ASN A 57 9.02 7.87 5.19
N TRP A 58 8.97 9.08 4.66
CA TRP A 58 9.66 9.47 3.45
C TRP A 58 10.29 10.84 3.63
N LYS A 59 11.48 11.02 3.09
CA LYS A 59 12.19 12.30 3.11
C LYS A 59 12.87 12.55 1.77
N GLY A 60 12.93 13.81 1.37
CA GLY A 60 13.60 14.20 0.14
C GLY A 60 13.37 15.66 -0.17
N LYS A 61 13.25 15.98 -1.45
CA LYS A 61 13.26 17.37 -1.93
C LYS A 61 12.10 17.68 -2.87
N ILE A 62 11.71 18.94 -2.81
CA ILE A 62 10.84 19.61 -3.76
C ILE A 62 11.71 20.59 -4.54
N VAL A 63 11.62 20.58 -5.87
CA VAL A 63 12.43 21.41 -6.77
C VAL A 63 11.49 22.11 -7.76
N ALA A 64 11.54 23.44 -7.84
CA ALA A 64 10.81 24.15 -8.89
C ALA A 64 11.52 23.95 -10.24
N LYS A 65 10.78 23.65 -11.32
CA LYS A 65 11.38 23.50 -12.66
C LYS A 65 11.95 24.85 -13.11
N GLY A 66 13.25 24.89 -13.34
CA GLY A 66 13.97 26.09 -13.78
C GLY A 66 14.60 26.91 -12.65
N ASP A 67 14.50 26.44 -11.40
CA ASP A 67 15.19 27.00 -10.23
C ASP A 67 16.13 25.94 -9.64
N ASP A 68 17.28 26.38 -9.12
CA ASP A 68 18.25 25.54 -8.42
C ASP A 68 17.92 25.39 -6.92
N ALA A 69 16.96 26.16 -6.41
CA ALA A 69 16.51 26.06 -5.04
C ALA A 69 15.67 24.78 -4.79
N ALA A 70 16.04 24.03 -3.74
CA ALA A 70 15.34 22.83 -3.31
C ALA A 70 14.88 22.95 -1.85
N THR A 71 13.62 22.62 -1.59
CA THR A 71 13.06 22.58 -0.24
C THR A 71 13.01 21.14 0.26
N ILE A 72 13.48 20.88 1.48
CA ILE A 72 13.44 19.55 2.07
C ILE A 72 12.04 19.27 2.61
N LEU A 73 11.46 18.14 2.18
CA LEU A 73 10.17 17.65 2.65
C LEU A 73 10.34 16.31 3.34
N GLU A 74 9.68 16.16 4.48
CA GLU A 74 9.47 14.89 5.15
C GLU A 74 7.97 14.62 5.26
N ILE A 75 7.55 13.40 4.89
CA ILE A 75 6.18 12.93 5.07
C ILE A 75 6.17 11.63 5.85
N ASN A 76 5.14 11.48 6.69
CA ASN A 76 4.83 10.21 7.33
C ASN A 76 3.43 9.81 6.91
N VAL A 77 3.27 8.61 6.38
CA VAL A 77 2.00 8.06 5.90
C VAL A 77 1.60 6.90 6.80
N LEU A 78 0.47 7.04 7.48
CA LEU A 78 -0.03 6.06 8.42
C LEU A 78 -0.81 4.94 7.72
N PRO A 79 -0.75 3.70 8.25
CA PRO A 79 -1.57 2.61 7.74
C PRO A 79 -3.05 2.90 8.00
N LYS A 80 -3.85 2.91 6.94
CA LYS A 80 -5.32 3.03 6.99
C LYS A 80 -5.94 2.12 5.93
N PRO A 81 -7.06 1.42 6.20
CA PRO A 81 -7.75 0.65 5.16
C PRO A 81 -8.30 1.56 4.05
N GLY A 82 -8.44 1.00 2.84
CA GLY A 82 -8.93 1.72 1.66
C GLY A 82 -7.84 2.44 0.85
N SER A 83 -8.25 3.19 -0.18
CA SER A 83 -7.38 3.92 -1.09
C SER A 83 -6.83 5.23 -0.51
N ILE A 84 -7.49 5.80 0.48
CA ILE A 84 -7.09 7.06 1.11
C ILE A 84 -6.29 6.78 2.38
N LYS A 85 -5.04 7.23 2.40
CA LYS A 85 -4.16 7.24 3.58
C LYS A 85 -4.07 8.65 4.14
N GLN A 86 -3.72 8.74 5.42
CA GLN A 86 -3.54 10.00 6.14
C GLN A 86 -2.18 10.01 6.83
N GLY A 87 -1.70 11.20 7.17
CA GLY A 87 -0.47 11.34 7.92
C GLY A 87 -0.05 12.79 8.11
N THR A 88 1.25 13.03 8.15
CA THR A 88 1.82 14.36 8.41
C THR A 88 2.87 14.71 7.38
N TRP A 89 3.11 16.00 7.20
CA TRP A 89 4.24 16.50 6.41
C TRP A 89 4.95 17.63 7.16
N LYS A 90 6.23 17.83 6.86
CA LYS A 90 7.09 18.89 7.40
C LYS A 90 8.03 19.43 6.33
N PHE A 91 8.14 20.75 6.24
CA PHE A 91 9.23 21.41 5.54
C PHE A 91 10.36 21.72 6.50
N TRP A 92 11.55 21.31 6.09
CA TRP A 92 12.78 21.53 6.83
C TRP A 92 13.64 22.57 6.11
N GLY A 93 14.37 23.35 6.90
CA GLY A 93 15.57 24.01 6.42
C GLY A 93 16.54 24.24 7.57
N SER A 94 17.54 25.08 7.33
CA SER A 94 18.62 25.34 8.29
C SER A 94 18.49 26.75 8.85
N ASN A 95 18.67 26.89 10.16
CA ASN A 95 18.84 28.18 10.83
C ASN A 95 20.02 28.06 11.80
N ASN A 96 21.05 28.90 11.65
CA ASN A 96 22.26 28.86 12.48
C ASN A 96 22.90 27.45 12.59
N ASN A 97 22.97 26.72 11.48
CA ASN A 97 23.45 25.33 11.40
C ASN A 97 22.62 24.30 12.21
N GLN A 98 21.39 24.65 12.58
CA GLN A 98 20.44 23.72 13.19
C GLN A 98 19.27 23.44 12.24
N ASP A 99 18.84 22.19 12.18
CA ASP A 99 17.66 21.79 11.42
C ASP A 99 16.39 22.31 12.11
N VAL A 100 15.62 23.13 11.39
CA VAL A 100 14.38 23.72 11.89
C VAL A 100 13.22 23.33 10.98
N VAL A 101 12.08 22.97 11.60
CA VAL A 101 10.81 22.78 10.90
C VAL A 101 10.19 24.16 10.71
N TYR A 102 10.11 24.63 9.46
CA TYR A 102 9.50 25.93 9.15
C TYR A 102 7.99 25.84 9.02
N GLN A 103 7.49 24.70 8.55
CA GLN A 103 6.07 24.51 8.30
C GLN A 103 5.71 23.03 8.42
N SER A 104 4.48 22.73 8.85
CA SER A 104 4.00 21.36 8.94
C SER A 104 2.48 21.31 8.86
N GLY A 105 1.96 20.13 8.56
CA GLY A 105 0.53 19.94 8.49
C GLY A 105 0.12 18.50 8.29
N THR A 106 -1.11 18.32 7.83
CA THR A 106 -1.70 17.01 7.57
C THR A 106 -1.52 16.61 6.12
N LEU A 107 -1.17 15.35 5.89
CA LEU A 107 -1.07 14.76 4.56
C LEU A 107 -2.31 13.90 4.28
N VAL A 108 -2.86 14.03 3.08
CA VAL A 108 -3.80 13.06 2.50
C VAL A 108 -3.13 12.43 1.28
N ALA A 109 -3.05 11.10 1.26
CA ALA A 109 -2.48 10.36 0.14
C ALA A 109 -3.54 9.44 -0.47
N THR A 110 -3.95 9.70 -1.70
CA THR A 110 -4.91 8.87 -2.43
C THR A 110 -4.17 7.93 -3.36
N VAL A 111 -4.27 6.64 -3.10
CA VAL A 111 -3.54 5.59 -3.79
C VAL A 111 -4.46 4.90 -4.80
N ASN A 112 -4.01 4.85 -6.04
CA ASN A 112 -4.61 4.07 -7.11
C ASN A 112 -3.51 3.26 -7.82
N ASN A 113 -3.35 2.00 -7.41
CA ASN A 113 -2.21 1.15 -7.78
C ASN A 113 -0.88 1.86 -7.43
N ASN A 114 -0.03 2.09 -8.43
CA ASN A 114 1.25 2.78 -8.25
C ASN A 114 1.12 4.31 -8.37
N ASN A 115 -0.04 4.83 -8.77
CA ASN A 115 -0.28 6.26 -8.85
C ASN A 115 -0.78 6.77 -7.50
N VAL A 116 -0.16 7.83 -7.00
CA VAL A 116 -0.49 8.41 -5.71
C VAL A 116 -0.68 9.92 -5.88
N VAL A 117 -1.82 10.42 -5.43
CA VAL A 117 -2.02 11.86 -5.26
C VAL A 117 -1.68 12.21 -3.82
N LEU A 118 -0.67 13.06 -3.63
CA LEU A 118 -0.35 13.64 -2.33
C LEU A 118 -0.97 15.02 -2.22
N GLU A 119 -1.72 15.28 -1.17
CA GLU A 119 -2.30 16.58 -0.85
C GLU A 119 -1.77 17.03 0.50
N LEU A 120 -0.90 18.05 0.49
CA LEU A 120 -0.37 18.67 1.70
C LEU A 120 -1.37 19.72 2.16
N LYS A 121 -1.92 19.54 3.36
CA LYS A 121 -2.88 20.48 3.95
C LYS A 121 -2.31 21.19 5.16
N GLU A 122 -2.58 22.47 5.26
CA GLU A 122 -2.32 23.31 6.42
C GLU A 122 -3.66 23.84 6.92
N GLN A 123 -3.95 23.69 8.21
CA GLN A 123 -5.21 24.14 8.83
C GLN A 123 -6.48 23.68 8.07
N GLY A 124 -6.42 22.48 7.45
CA GLY A 124 -7.53 21.90 6.68
C GLY A 124 -7.62 22.34 5.21
N GLN A 125 -6.87 23.36 4.81
CA GLN A 125 -6.82 23.85 3.43
C GLN A 125 -5.70 23.19 2.64
N SER A 126 -5.95 22.87 1.37
CA SER A 126 -4.94 22.30 0.47
C SER A 126 -3.93 23.37 0.08
N MET A 127 -2.67 23.15 0.42
CA MET A 127 -1.56 24.03 0.06
C MET A 127 -0.96 23.66 -1.29
N ILE A 128 -0.66 22.37 -1.47
CA ILE A 128 -0.05 21.85 -2.69
C ILE A 128 -0.47 20.41 -2.93
N LYS A 129 -0.68 20.08 -4.21
CA LYS A 129 -1.00 18.72 -4.65
C LYS A 129 0.07 18.21 -5.60
N PHE A 130 0.45 16.95 -5.42
CA PHE A 130 1.37 16.25 -6.31
C PHE A 130 0.73 15.00 -6.90
N GLN A 131 0.87 14.83 -8.22
CA GLN A 131 0.66 13.55 -8.88
C GLN A 131 1.99 12.81 -8.88
N THR A 132 2.05 11.76 -8.08
CA THR A 132 3.27 10.96 -7.87
C THR A 132 3.07 9.52 -8.31
N LYS A 133 4.19 8.82 -8.49
CA LYS A 133 4.25 7.40 -8.78
C LYS A 133 5.20 6.72 -7.81
N ILE A 134 4.75 5.61 -7.22
CA ILE A 134 5.61 4.70 -6.47
C ILE A 134 6.37 3.87 -7.51
N THR A 135 7.61 4.24 -7.79
CA THR A 135 8.46 3.52 -8.75
C THR A 135 8.87 2.17 -8.16
N ASN A 136 9.19 2.16 -6.87
CA ASN A 136 9.48 0.99 -6.07
C ASN A 136 9.12 1.26 -4.60
N ASN A 137 9.21 0.26 -3.72
CA ASN A 137 8.89 0.43 -2.29
C ASN A 137 9.78 1.41 -1.52
N LYS A 138 10.72 2.10 -2.18
CA LYS A 138 11.70 3.00 -1.58
C LYS A 138 11.68 4.40 -2.20
N GLU A 139 11.05 4.61 -3.35
CA GLU A 139 11.12 5.86 -4.10
C GLU A 139 9.74 6.32 -4.56
N LEU A 140 9.50 7.62 -4.38
CA LEU A 140 8.28 8.31 -4.76
C LEU A 140 8.64 9.62 -5.46
N SER A 141 8.17 9.79 -6.69
CA SER A 141 8.43 11.01 -7.45
C SER A 141 7.22 11.46 -8.25
N GLY A 142 7.13 12.75 -8.55
CA GLY A 142 6.01 13.30 -9.29
C GLY A 142 6.11 14.78 -9.56
N GLU A 143 4.99 15.34 -10.03
CA GLU A 143 4.87 16.76 -10.36
C GLU A 143 3.64 17.39 -9.68
N SER A 144 3.66 18.71 -9.50
CA SER A 144 2.52 19.47 -8.98
C SER A 144 1.30 19.37 -9.89
N LEU A 145 0.11 19.23 -9.30
CA LEU A 145 -1.18 19.13 -10.00
C LEU A 145 -1.87 20.49 -10.23
N ASP A 146 -1.39 21.57 -9.60
CA ASP A 146 -2.04 22.88 -9.69
C ASP A 146 -1.72 23.55 -11.04
N GLY A 147 -2.69 23.43 -11.96
CA GLY A 147 -2.60 23.78 -13.38
C GLY A 147 -2.58 25.26 -13.74
N ASN A 148 -2.24 26.17 -12.82
CA ASN A 148 -2.11 27.61 -13.11
C ASN A 148 -0.80 28.25 -12.60
N SER A 149 0.05 27.51 -11.89
CA SER A 149 1.32 28.04 -11.42
C SER A 149 2.38 27.86 -12.51
N GLN A 150 2.95 28.97 -13.00
CA GLN A 150 3.97 28.98 -14.06
C GLN A 150 5.23 28.16 -13.70
N ALA A 151 5.42 27.85 -12.41
CA ALA A 151 6.45 26.93 -11.94
C ALA A 151 5.85 25.53 -11.75
N LYS A 152 6.11 24.63 -12.69
CA LYS A 152 5.93 23.19 -12.46
C LYS A 152 6.89 22.77 -11.34
N VAL A 153 6.38 22.16 -10.27
CA VAL A 153 7.23 21.73 -9.15
C VAL A 153 7.37 20.21 -9.18
N LEU A 154 8.60 19.73 -9.01
CA LEU A 154 8.95 18.31 -8.93
C LEU A 154 9.14 17.89 -7.48
N ILE A 155 8.72 16.66 -7.16
CA ILE A 155 8.93 16.05 -5.86
C ILE A 155 9.70 14.75 -6.03
N TYR A 156 10.71 14.54 -5.16
CA TYR A 156 11.50 13.32 -5.09
C TYR A 156 11.70 12.94 -3.62
N LEU A 157 11.13 11.82 -3.22
CA LEU A 157 11.17 11.32 -1.84
C LEU A 157 11.71 9.89 -1.80
N ASN A 158 12.56 9.64 -0.82
CA ASN A 158 13.06 8.31 -0.49
C ASN A 158 12.44 7.84 0.81
N LYS A 159 12.10 6.57 0.89
CA LYS A 159 11.59 5.94 2.10
C LYS A 159 12.71 5.87 3.14
N THR A 160 12.45 6.39 4.33
CA THR A 160 13.37 6.31 5.46
C THR A 160 13.07 5.06 6.28
N LYS A 161 14.11 4.51 6.93
CA LYS A 161 13.99 3.32 7.78
C LYS A 161 13.28 3.63 9.09
#